data_AF-A0A1L3Q4N5-F1
#
_entry.id   AF-A0A1L3Q4N5-F1
#
_cell.length_a   1.000
_cell.length_b   1.000
_cell.length_c   1.000
_cell.angle_alpha   90.00
_cell.angle_beta   90.00
_cell.angle_gamma   90.00
#
_symmetry.space_group_name_H-M   'P 1'
#
loop_
_entity.id
_entity.type
_entity.pdbx_description
1 polymer ?
#
loop_
_entity_poly.entity_id
_entity_poly.type
_entity_poly.pdbx_seq_one_letter_code
_entity_poly.pdbx_strand_id
1 'polypeptide(L)'
;MKYNDAVSRGLDWLDESQPGTLKEYARSTTASYLWGRGYTLTATLIKEIHRPQSFREICRGVSALATMGIYYPAVTHSIKTKQKDGNLKDIYDRTYALIALADLEVSCPDECQKIIKDFDSTWEHPGTIALIIICLIKQSKLTGTDHTDFTREKTDWLLSRIQDNGGWKFTTTSNLVMQALIIAGRSGEIDQSIKWLLKKQNDNGSWGKNNGDITATAQSLITLALYINA
;
A
#
# COMPACT_ATOMS: atom_id res chain seq x y z
N MET A 1 17.40 9.99 -14.06
CA MET A 1 17.27 9.77 -15.52
C MET A 1 16.65 8.40 -15.85
N LYS A 2 17.12 7.27 -15.30
CA LYS A 2 16.59 5.92 -15.64
C LYS A 2 15.15 5.63 -15.20
N TYR A 3 14.63 6.30 -14.17
CA TYR A 3 13.27 6.06 -13.66
C TYR A 3 12.20 6.80 -14.48
N ASN A 4 12.52 7.98 -15.03
CA ASN A 4 11.55 8.87 -15.65
C ASN A 4 10.88 8.24 -16.87
N ASP A 5 11.65 7.52 -17.69
CA ASP A 5 11.11 6.78 -18.85
C ASP A 5 10.17 5.66 -18.41
N ALA A 6 10.62 4.80 -17.49
CA ALA A 6 9.79 3.73 -16.96
C ALA A 6 8.49 4.25 -16.33
N VAL A 7 8.57 5.33 -15.55
CA VAL A 7 7.41 5.98 -14.94
C VAL A 7 6.47 6.55 -16.00
N SER A 8 6.97 7.26 -17.01
CA SER A 8 6.15 7.83 -18.08
C SER A 8 5.36 6.73 -18.81
N ARG A 9 6.05 5.68 -19.29
CA ARG A 9 5.39 4.57 -19.99
C ARG A 9 4.36 3.85 -19.12
N GLY A 10 4.64 3.72 -17.82
CA GLY A 10 3.72 3.11 -16.87
C GLY A 10 2.47 3.96 -16.64
N LEU A 11 2.62 5.28 -16.55
CA LEU A 11 1.50 6.22 -16.41
C LEU A 11 0.67 6.28 -17.69
N ASP A 12 1.30 6.33 -18.86
CA ASP A 12 0.62 6.34 -20.14
C ASP A 12 -0.23 5.07 -20.33
N TRP A 13 0.34 3.90 -20.02
CA TRP A 13 -0.42 2.64 -20.02
C TRP A 13 -1.58 2.65 -19.01
N LEU A 14 -1.38 3.25 -17.83
CA LEU A 14 -2.39 3.31 -16.78
C LEU A 14 -3.55 4.25 -17.16
N ASP A 15 -3.27 5.33 -17.87
CA ASP A 15 -4.27 6.29 -18.36
C ASP A 15 -5.16 5.68 -19.46
N GLU A 16 -4.61 4.77 -20.27
CA GLU A 16 -5.36 3.99 -21.27
C GLU A 16 -6.12 2.80 -20.68
N SER A 17 -5.76 2.40 -19.45
CA SER A 17 -6.39 1.27 -18.76
C SER A 17 -7.76 1.63 -18.20
N GLN A 18 -8.63 0.62 -18.06
CA GLN A 18 -9.96 0.79 -17.46
C GLN A 18 -10.07 0.01 -16.15
N PRO A 19 -9.84 0.67 -14.98
CA PRO A 19 -10.06 0.05 -13.68
C PRO A 19 -11.49 -0.49 -13.54
N GLY A 20 -11.62 -1.74 -13.09
CA GLY A 20 -12.92 -2.39 -12.89
C GLY A 20 -13.30 -2.56 -11.42
N THR A 21 -12.34 -2.44 -10.50
CA THR A 21 -12.53 -2.68 -9.07
C THR A 21 -12.14 -1.48 -8.21
N LEU A 22 -12.72 -1.36 -7.01
CA LEU A 22 -12.41 -0.26 -6.09
C LEU A 22 -10.91 -0.23 -5.73
N LYS A 23 -10.27 -1.38 -5.54
CA LYS A 23 -8.82 -1.52 -5.38
C LYS A 23 -8.04 -0.93 -6.55
N GLU A 24 -8.42 -1.21 -7.79
CA GLU A 24 -7.73 -0.66 -8.97
C GLU A 24 -7.90 0.84 -9.04
N TYR A 25 -9.11 1.37 -8.87
CA TYR A 25 -9.33 2.82 -8.78
C TYR A 25 -8.48 3.45 -7.68
N ALA A 26 -8.50 2.90 -6.46
CA ALA A 26 -7.74 3.43 -5.34
C ALA A 26 -6.23 3.49 -5.63
N ARG A 27 -5.65 2.42 -6.19
CA ARG A 27 -4.22 2.39 -6.51
C ARG A 27 -3.88 3.29 -7.70
N SER A 28 -4.67 3.27 -8.78
CA SER A 28 -4.41 4.09 -9.95
C SER A 28 -4.48 5.57 -9.60
N THR A 29 -5.52 6.01 -8.88
CA THR A 29 -5.64 7.40 -8.46
C THR A 29 -4.49 7.83 -7.54
N THR A 30 -4.05 6.96 -6.62
CA THR A 30 -2.88 7.24 -5.77
C THR A 30 -1.60 7.39 -6.61
N ALA A 31 -1.38 6.51 -7.58
CA ALA A 31 -0.22 6.57 -8.46
C ALA A 31 -0.21 7.88 -9.28
N SER A 32 -1.32 8.23 -9.91
CA SER A 32 -1.44 9.47 -10.70
C SER A 32 -1.23 10.72 -9.84
N TYR A 33 -1.77 10.73 -8.62
CA TYR A 33 -1.58 11.84 -7.69
C TYR A 33 -0.11 12.03 -7.31
N LEU A 34 0.59 10.96 -6.90
CA LEU A 34 2.00 11.02 -6.49
C LEU A 34 2.94 11.48 -7.61
N TRP A 35 2.55 11.29 -8.87
CA TRP A 35 3.32 11.71 -10.05
C TRP A 35 2.80 13.02 -10.69
N GLY A 36 1.85 13.71 -10.06
CA GLY A 36 1.36 14.99 -10.56
C GLY A 36 0.53 14.90 -11.86
N ARG A 37 0.03 13.71 -12.24
CA ARG A 37 -0.91 13.53 -13.38
C ARG A 37 -2.35 14.00 -13.05
N GLY A 38 -2.59 14.43 -11.81
CA GLY A 38 -3.87 15.01 -11.37
C GLY A 38 -4.88 13.99 -10.84
N TYR A 39 -6.16 14.37 -10.84
CA TYR A 39 -7.27 13.70 -10.14
C TYR A 39 -8.24 12.97 -11.08
N THR A 40 -7.76 12.52 -12.25
CA THR A 40 -8.61 12.01 -13.35
C THR A 40 -9.56 10.88 -12.92
N LEU A 41 -9.13 10.02 -11.98
CA LEU A 41 -9.91 8.91 -11.46
C LEU A 41 -10.57 9.17 -10.10
N THR A 42 -10.32 10.34 -9.48
CA THR A 42 -10.79 10.64 -8.12
C THR A 42 -12.31 10.71 -8.05
N ALA A 43 -12.97 11.35 -9.02
CA ALA A 43 -14.43 11.42 -9.05
C ALA A 43 -15.08 10.02 -9.17
N THR A 44 -14.46 9.11 -9.93
CA THR A 44 -14.96 7.73 -10.07
C THR A 44 -14.69 6.93 -8.79
N LEU A 45 -13.52 7.08 -8.17
CA LEU A 45 -13.22 6.48 -6.87
C LEU A 45 -14.24 6.90 -5.80
N ILE A 46 -14.61 8.18 -5.78
CA ILE A 46 -15.67 8.70 -4.90
C ILE A 46 -17.03 8.07 -5.21
N LYS A 47 -17.35 7.76 -6.47
CA LYS A 47 -18.62 7.06 -6.79
C LYS A 47 -18.57 5.60 -6.35
N GLU A 48 -17.48 4.90 -6.61
CA GLU A 48 -17.35 3.46 -6.32
C GLU A 48 -17.34 3.14 -4.83
N ILE A 49 -16.81 4.02 -3.98
CA ILE A 49 -16.81 3.82 -2.52
C ILE A 49 -18.23 3.81 -1.90
N HIS A 50 -19.20 4.45 -2.54
CA HIS A 50 -20.59 4.48 -2.09
C HIS A 50 -21.41 3.27 -2.56
N ARG A 51 -20.85 2.44 -3.46
CA ARG A 51 -21.50 1.19 -3.88
C ARG A 51 -21.29 0.09 -2.83
N PRO A 52 -22.07 -1.00 -2.88
CA PRO A 52 -21.81 -2.17 -2.04
C PRO A 52 -20.40 -2.72 -2.31
N GLN A 53 -19.54 -2.65 -1.29
CA GLN A 53 -18.14 -3.05 -1.34
C GLN A 53 -17.81 -3.86 -0.09
N SER A 54 -16.77 -4.69 -0.18
CA SER A 54 -16.24 -5.31 1.05
C SER A 54 -15.63 -4.24 1.96
N PHE A 55 -15.63 -4.49 3.27
CA PHE A 55 -15.04 -3.59 4.25
C PHE A 55 -13.58 -3.22 3.91
N ARG A 56 -12.82 -4.20 3.44
CA ARG A 56 -11.43 -4.03 2.99
C ARG A 56 -11.30 -3.07 1.82
N GLU A 57 -12.19 -3.18 0.84
CA GLU A 57 -12.19 -2.33 -0.34
C GLU A 57 -12.54 -0.88 0.04
N ILE A 58 -13.50 -0.68 0.95
CA ILE A 58 -13.82 0.64 1.52
C ILE A 58 -12.58 1.25 2.17
N CYS A 59 -11.88 0.52 3.04
CA CYS A 59 -10.66 1.00 3.71
C CYS A 59 -9.58 1.45 2.70
N ARG A 60 -9.37 0.68 1.62
CA ARG A 60 -8.43 1.05 0.55
C ARG A 60 -8.86 2.32 -0.18
N GLY A 61 -10.14 2.43 -0.52
CA GLY A 61 -10.68 3.61 -1.20
C GLY A 61 -10.53 4.87 -0.37
N VAL A 62 -10.86 4.80 0.92
CA VAL A 62 -10.72 5.96 1.84
C VAL A 62 -9.26 6.34 2.03
N SER A 63 -8.36 5.38 2.24
CA SER A 63 -6.91 5.64 2.38
C SER A 63 -6.34 6.35 1.14
N ALA A 64 -6.76 5.95 -0.07
CA ALA A 64 -6.39 6.65 -1.29
C ALA A 64 -6.92 8.10 -1.30
N LEU A 65 -8.20 8.31 -0.99
CA LEU A 65 -8.82 9.64 -0.94
C LEU A 65 -8.16 10.55 0.11
N ALA A 66 -7.79 10.00 1.27
CA ALA A 66 -7.08 10.72 2.31
C ALA A 66 -5.67 11.16 1.86
N THR A 67 -4.98 10.35 1.04
CA THR A 67 -3.70 10.75 0.41
C THR A 67 -3.86 12.02 -0.46
N MET A 68 -5.07 12.27 -0.97
CA MET A 68 -5.44 13.45 -1.75
C MET A 68 -6.05 14.58 -0.89
N GLY A 69 -6.05 14.45 0.43
CA GLY A 69 -6.67 15.42 1.35
C GLY A 69 -8.21 15.40 1.36
N ILE A 70 -8.83 14.33 0.86
CA ILE A 70 -10.29 14.18 0.80
C ILE A 70 -10.76 13.26 1.93
N TYR A 71 -11.47 13.85 2.90
CA TYR A 71 -11.91 13.17 4.12
C TYR A 71 -13.42 12.88 4.11
N TYR A 72 -13.80 11.70 4.62
CA TYR A 72 -15.20 11.27 4.76
C TYR A 72 -15.52 10.95 6.23
N PRO A 73 -16.08 11.90 7.00
CA PRO A 73 -16.35 11.71 8.43
C PRO A 73 -17.27 10.51 8.72
N ALA A 74 -18.32 10.31 7.91
CA ALA A 74 -19.25 9.21 8.09
C ALA A 74 -18.58 7.83 7.91
N VAL A 75 -17.72 7.69 6.90
CA VAL A 75 -16.98 6.44 6.65
C VAL A 75 -15.92 6.23 7.72
N THR A 76 -15.24 7.29 8.16
CA THR A 76 -14.31 7.25 9.29
C THR A 76 -14.97 6.72 10.55
N HIS A 77 -16.15 7.24 10.88
CA HIS A 77 -16.94 6.76 12.01
C HIS A 77 -17.31 5.28 11.86
N SER A 78 -17.77 4.86 10.67
CA SER A 78 -18.11 3.46 10.39
C SER A 78 -16.92 2.51 10.57
N ILE A 79 -15.74 2.86 10.04
CA ILE A 79 -14.51 2.06 10.19
C ILE A 79 -14.12 1.96 11.68
N LYS A 80 -14.14 3.08 12.40
CA LYS A 80 -13.80 3.12 13.83
C LYS A 80 -14.75 2.29 14.69
N THR A 81 -16.06 2.36 14.44
CA THR A 81 -17.06 1.57 15.16
C THR A 81 -16.85 0.07 14.91
N LYS A 82 -16.73 -0.35 13.64
CA LYS A 82 -16.53 -1.77 13.31
C LYS A 82 -15.23 -2.33 13.89
N GLN A 83 -14.18 -1.50 13.94
CA GLN A 83 -12.92 -1.85 14.58
C GLN A 83 -13.11 -2.10 16.09
N LYS A 84 -13.83 -1.20 16.79
CA LYS A 84 -14.04 -1.29 18.24
C LYS A 84 -14.89 -2.48 18.67
N ASP A 85 -15.84 -2.90 17.85
CA ASP A 85 -16.74 -4.01 18.18
C ASP A 85 -16.03 -5.38 18.28
N GLY A 86 -14.71 -5.44 18.09
CA GLY A 86 -13.94 -6.69 18.15
C GLY A 86 -14.23 -7.65 16.99
N ASN A 87 -14.95 -7.19 15.98
CA ASN A 87 -15.45 -8.00 14.87
C ASN A 87 -14.42 -8.23 13.76
N LEU A 88 -13.27 -7.55 13.80
CA LEU A 88 -12.19 -7.71 12.81
C LEU A 88 -11.24 -8.84 13.19
N LYS A 89 -11.69 -10.08 13.01
CA LYS A 89 -10.87 -11.28 13.26
C LYS A 89 -9.80 -11.51 12.20
N ASP A 90 -10.08 -11.11 10.96
CA ASP A 90 -9.14 -11.26 9.84
C ASP A 90 -8.04 -10.18 9.91
N ILE A 91 -6.79 -10.62 9.86
CA ILE A 91 -5.63 -9.73 9.97
C ILE A 91 -5.57 -8.70 8.84
N TYR A 92 -6.02 -9.05 7.62
CA TYR A 92 -6.01 -8.09 6.52
C TYR A 92 -7.04 -6.98 6.75
N ASP A 93 -8.27 -7.32 7.11
CA ASP A 93 -9.31 -6.34 7.39
C ASP A 93 -8.92 -5.41 8.54
N ARG A 94 -8.32 -5.98 9.60
CA ARG A 94 -7.80 -5.21 10.73
C ARG A 94 -6.69 -4.26 10.30
N THR A 95 -5.73 -4.73 9.53
CA THR A 95 -4.57 -3.95 9.10
C THR A 95 -4.97 -2.85 8.12
N TYR A 96 -5.85 -3.13 7.16
CA TYR A 96 -6.37 -2.12 6.24
C TYR A 96 -7.22 -1.06 6.95
N ALA A 97 -8.02 -1.44 7.94
CA ALA A 97 -8.77 -0.48 8.76
C ALA A 97 -7.83 0.48 9.49
N LEU A 98 -6.78 -0.02 10.14
CA LEU A 98 -5.84 0.82 10.87
C LEU A 98 -4.97 1.70 9.96
N ILE A 99 -4.61 1.22 8.76
CA ILE A 99 -3.97 2.06 7.74
C ILE A 99 -4.90 3.19 7.31
N ALA A 100 -6.16 2.88 6.99
CA ALA A 100 -7.14 3.88 6.58
C ALA A 100 -7.42 4.90 7.69
N LEU A 101 -7.54 4.45 8.94
CA LEU A 101 -7.69 5.33 10.09
C LEU A 101 -6.47 6.22 10.30
N ALA A 102 -5.25 5.69 10.14
CA ALA A 102 -4.05 6.52 10.22
C ALA A 102 -3.99 7.60 9.12
N ASP A 103 -4.37 7.24 7.89
CA ASP A 103 -4.45 8.19 6.77
C ASP A 103 -5.54 9.24 6.98
N LEU A 104 -6.58 8.93 7.75
CA LEU A 104 -7.61 9.85 8.21
C LEU A 104 -7.26 10.56 9.53
N GLU A 105 -6.00 10.52 9.95
CA GLU A 105 -5.49 11.16 11.17
C GLU A 105 -6.14 10.64 12.47
N VAL A 106 -6.62 9.40 12.47
CA VAL A 106 -7.20 8.72 13.64
C VAL A 106 -6.22 7.68 14.19
N SER A 107 -5.69 7.96 15.38
CA SER A 107 -4.84 7.03 16.11
C SER A 107 -5.61 5.90 16.80
N CYS A 108 -5.03 4.72 16.81
CA CYS A 108 -5.57 3.49 17.40
C CYS A 108 -4.46 2.66 18.09
N PRO A 109 -3.79 3.20 19.12
CA PRO A 109 -2.61 2.57 19.74
C PRO A 109 -2.92 1.20 20.36
N ASP A 110 -4.06 1.06 21.05
CA ASP A 110 -4.45 -0.20 21.70
C ASP A 110 -4.60 -1.35 20.69
N GLU A 111 -5.05 -1.04 19.47
CA GLU A 111 -5.18 -2.04 18.41
C GLU A 111 -3.84 -2.43 17.79
N CYS A 112 -2.92 -1.48 17.70
CA CYS A 112 -1.56 -1.75 17.26
C CYS A 112 -0.86 -2.71 18.25
N GLN A 113 -1.01 -2.45 19.55
CA GLN A 113 -0.50 -3.32 20.60
C GLN A 113 -1.10 -4.73 20.54
N LYS A 114 -2.41 -4.84 20.31
CA LYS A 114 -3.05 -6.14 20.13
C LYS A 114 -2.54 -6.88 18.88
N ILE A 115 -2.30 -6.22 17.74
CA ILE A 115 -1.70 -6.89 16.57
C ILE A 115 -0.34 -7.50 16.92
N ILE A 116 0.50 -6.76 17.66
CA ILE A 116 1.82 -7.24 18.07
C ILE A 116 1.68 -8.42 19.05
N LYS A 117 0.77 -8.31 20.02
CA LYS A 117 0.53 -9.35 21.03
C LYS A 117 -0.05 -10.64 20.43
N ASP A 118 -0.96 -10.51 19.48
CA ASP A 118 -1.66 -11.62 18.83
C ASP A 118 -0.84 -12.20 17.66
N PHE A 119 0.33 -11.63 17.36
CA PHE A 119 1.15 -12.06 16.24
C PHE A 119 1.54 -13.54 16.35
N ASP A 120 1.26 -14.29 15.29
CA ASP A 120 1.56 -15.71 15.19
C ASP A 120 2.24 -16.04 13.84
N SER A 121 2.99 -17.13 13.85
CA SER A 121 3.70 -17.70 12.70
C SER A 121 2.83 -17.95 11.45
N THR A 122 1.51 -18.16 11.59
CA THR A 122 0.63 -18.31 10.42
C THR A 122 0.48 -17.01 9.62
N TRP A 123 0.86 -15.86 10.19
CA TRP A 123 0.88 -14.56 9.50
C TRP A 123 2.21 -14.29 8.79
N GLU A 124 3.21 -15.19 8.88
CA GLU A 124 4.52 -15.04 8.25
C GLU A 124 4.48 -15.25 6.73
N HIS A 125 3.92 -14.27 6.04
CA HIS A 125 3.96 -14.14 4.61
C HIS A 125 4.42 -12.72 4.24
N PRO A 126 5.35 -12.51 3.27
CA PRO A 126 5.92 -11.19 2.99
C PRO A 126 4.90 -10.07 2.78
N GLY A 127 3.78 -10.36 2.10
CA GLY A 127 2.71 -9.39 1.90
C GLY A 127 1.97 -9.02 3.19
N THR A 128 1.74 -9.98 4.08
CA THR A 128 1.05 -9.76 5.36
C THR A 128 1.94 -8.94 6.29
N ILE A 129 3.21 -9.34 6.42
CA ILE A 129 4.20 -8.65 7.24
C ILE A 129 4.40 -7.21 6.76
N ALA A 130 4.50 -6.99 5.45
CA ALA A 130 4.61 -5.65 4.88
C ALA A 130 3.42 -4.76 5.23
N LEU A 131 2.18 -5.28 5.19
CA LEU A 131 0.99 -4.52 5.59
C LEU A 131 1.03 -4.16 7.08
N ILE A 132 1.41 -5.10 7.94
CA ILE A 132 1.51 -4.86 9.38
C ILE A 132 2.55 -3.76 9.66
N ILE A 133 3.71 -3.81 9.02
CA ILE A 133 4.75 -2.77 9.15
C ILE A 133 4.22 -1.40 8.72
N ILE A 134 3.57 -1.30 7.55
CA ILE A 134 2.98 -0.04 7.06
C ILE A 134 1.95 0.50 8.06
N CYS A 135 1.08 -0.38 8.57
CA CYS A 135 0.08 -0.05 9.57
C CYS A 135 0.71 0.53 10.84
N LEU A 136 1.64 -0.22 11.45
CA LEU A 136 2.27 0.17 12.71
C LEU A 136 3.04 1.48 12.56
N ILE A 137 3.81 1.66 11.48
CA ILE A 137 4.57 2.90 11.28
C ILE A 137 3.64 4.10 11.07
N LYS A 138 2.58 3.96 10.26
CA LYS A 138 1.61 5.05 10.07
C LYS A 138 0.93 5.45 11.39
N GLN A 139 0.55 4.47 12.20
CA GLN A 139 -0.05 4.71 13.52
C GLN A 139 0.95 5.33 14.51
N SER A 140 2.19 4.84 14.57
CA SER A 140 3.27 5.40 15.39
C SER A 140 3.57 6.86 15.07
N LYS A 141 3.48 7.27 13.79
CA LYS A 141 3.67 8.67 13.39
C LYS A 141 2.64 9.62 13.98
N LEU A 142 1.42 9.15 14.29
CA LEU A 142 0.37 9.96 14.90
C LEU A 142 0.49 10.07 16.42
N THR A 143 0.97 9.00 17.08
CA THR A 143 0.97 8.91 18.55
C THR A 143 2.33 9.12 19.19
N GLY A 144 3.41 9.01 18.43
CA GLY A 144 4.77 8.88 18.96
C GLY A 144 5.03 7.54 19.66
N THR A 145 4.12 6.56 19.53
CA THR A 145 4.29 5.24 20.15
C THR A 145 5.38 4.45 19.44
N ASP A 146 6.30 3.90 20.23
CA ASP A 146 7.42 3.13 19.72
C ASP A 146 7.02 1.66 19.46
N HIS A 147 7.07 1.26 18.19
CA HIS A 147 6.94 -0.12 17.73
C HIS A 147 8.21 -0.59 17.01
N THR A 148 9.33 0.11 17.19
CA THR A 148 10.56 -0.05 16.40
C THR A 148 11.19 -1.43 16.55
N ASP A 149 11.10 -2.07 17.71
CA ASP A 149 11.66 -3.42 17.88
C ASP A 149 10.96 -4.44 16.98
N PHE A 150 9.63 -4.45 16.98
CA PHE A 150 8.85 -5.35 16.13
C PHE A 150 9.04 -5.01 14.64
N THR A 151 8.97 -3.74 14.27
CA THR A 151 9.12 -3.35 12.86
C THR A 151 10.55 -3.58 12.36
N ARG A 152 11.57 -3.40 13.18
CA ARG A 152 12.98 -3.73 12.86
C ARG A 152 13.14 -5.23 12.62
N GLU A 153 12.70 -6.06 13.57
CA GLU A 153 12.76 -7.53 13.43
C GLU A 153 12.06 -8.00 12.15
N LYS A 154 10.85 -7.49 11.88
CA LYS A 154 10.08 -7.91 10.70
C LYS A 154 10.62 -7.35 9.39
N THR A 155 11.27 -6.17 9.39
CA THR A 155 11.96 -5.67 8.20
C THR A 155 13.23 -6.47 7.91
N ASP A 156 14.00 -6.87 8.93
CA ASP A 156 15.14 -7.77 8.77
C ASP A 156 14.69 -9.13 8.20
N TRP A 157 13.59 -9.65 8.72
CA TRP A 157 12.98 -10.87 8.19
C TRP A 157 12.59 -10.70 6.71
N LEU A 158 11.97 -9.58 6.32
CA LEU A 158 11.63 -9.33 4.92
C LEU A 158 12.86 -9.32 4.01
N LEU A 159 13.93 -8.63 4.40
CA LEU A 159 15.19 -8.57 3.64
C LEU A 159 15.85 -9.94 3.50
N SER A 160 15.76 -10.78 4.54
CA SER A 160 16.26 -12.17 4.46
C SER A 160 15.51 -13.05 3.46
N ARG A 161 14.33 -12.60 2.99
CA ARG A 161 13.45 -13.33 2.06
C ARG A 161 13.49 -12.81 0.63
N ILE A 162 14.46 -11.97 0.27
CA ILE A 162 14.67 -11.56 -1.13
C ILE A 162 14.89 -12.82 -1.99
N GLN A 163 14.18 -12.87 -3.11
CA GLN A 163 14.19 -13.92 -4.12
C GLN A 163 14.36 -13.29 -5.52
N ASP A 164 14.40 -14.10 -6.58
CA ASP A 164 14.35 -13.65 -7.99
C ASP A 164 15.36 -12.54 -8.36
N ASN A 165 16.53 -12.51 -7.72
CA ASN A 165 17.55 -11.46 -7.87
C ASN A 165 17.04 -10.03 -7.53
N GLY A 166 16.11 -9.91 -6.58
CA GLY A 166 15.65 -8.64 -6.01
C GLY A 166 14.16 -8.55 -5.65
N GLY A 167 13.33 -9.55 -5.99
CA GLY A 167 11.89 -9.55 -5.76
C GLY A 167 11.44 -10.47 -4.62
N TRP A 168 10.13 -10.52 -4.36
CA TRP A 168 9.46 -11.46 -3.45
C TRP A 168 8.36 -12.23 -4.19
N LYS A 169 8.77 -13.13 -5.11
CA LYS A 169 7.95 -14.04 -5.95
C LYS A 169 6.97 -13.39 -6.93
N PHE A 170 6.18 -12.41 -6.48
CA PHE A 170 5.18 -11.71 -7.29
C PHE A 170 5.42 -10.21 -7.25
N THR A 171 5.21 -9.51 -8.37
CA THR A 171 5.42 -8.06 -8.47
C THR A 171 4.56 -7.28 -7.47
N THR A 172 3.32 -7.68 -7.25
CA THR A 172 2.42 -7.04 -6.26
C THR A 172 2.92 -7.21 -4.83
N THR A 173 3.37 -8.40 -4.44
CA THR A 173 3.99 -8.66 -3.13
C THR A 173 5.29 -7.89 -2.98
N SER A 174 6.13 -7.88 -4.01
CA SER A 174 7.41 -7.17 -4.02
C SER A 174 7.22 -5.68 -3.81
N ASN A 175 6.24 -5.07 -4.49
CA ASN A 175 5.89 -3.66 -4.30
C ASN A 175 5.49 -3.36 -2.86
N LEU A 176 4.62 -4.19 -2.27
CA LEU A 176 4.17 -3.98 -0.90
C LEU A 176 5.32 -4.06 0.12
N VAL A 177 6.23 -5.03 -0.07
CA VAL A 177 7.44 -5.18 0.75
C VAL A 177 8.37 -3.98 0.58
N MET A 178 8.66 -3.54 -0.64
CA MET A 178 9.49 -2.36 -0.89
C MET A 178 8.88 -1.10 -0.27
N GLN A 179 7.57 -0.89 -0.38
CA GLN A 179 6.88 0.23 0.27
C GLN A 179 7.01 0.19 1.79
N ALA A 180 6.88 -0.99 2.40
CA ALA A 180 7.07 -1.16 3.84
C ALA A 180 8.51 -0.82 4.27
N LEU A 181 9.51 -1.30 3.52
CA LEU A 181 10.93 -1.02 3.79
C LEU A 181 11.27 0.46 3.61
N ILE A 182 10.72 1.12 2.59
CA ILE A 182 10.88 2.58 2.38
C ILE A 182 10.29 3.36 3.56
N ILE A 183 9.05 3.04 3.94
CA ILE A 183 8.36 3.72 5.06
C ILE A 183 9.07 3.47 6.40
N ALA A 184 9.78 2.34 6.53
CA ALA A 184 10.63 2.01 7.68
C ALA A 184 12.01 2.69 7.65
N GLY A 185 12.31 3.53 6.64
CA GLY A 185 13.60 4.21 6.52
C GLY A 185 14.74 3.33 6.01
N ARG A 186 14.42 2.22 5.33
CA ARG A 186 15.39 1.22 4.82
C ARG A 186 15.50 1.23 3.29
N SER A 187 15.30 2.38 2.66
CA SER A 187 15.35 2.54 1.20
C SER A 187 16.73 2.16 0.61
N GLY A 188 17.82 2.47 1.31
CA GLY A 188 19.18 2.15 0.86
C GLY A 188 19.51 0.65 0.77
N GLU A 189 18.69 -0.21 1.39
CA GLU A 189 18.89 -1.67 1.38
C GLU A 189 18.17 -2.36 0.22
N ILE A 190 17.36 -1.63 -0.55
CA ILE A 190 16.50 -2.20 -1.60
C ILE A 190 16.85 -1.70 -3.02
N ASP A 191 18.00 -1.07 -3.22
CA ASP A 191 18.46 -0.60 -4.55
C ASP A 191 18.43 -1.70 -5.61
N GLN A 192 18.81 -2.91 -5.24
CA GLN A 192 18.77 -4.06 -6.13
C GLN A 192 17.34 -4.48 -6.46
N SER A 193 16.41 -4.39 -5.50
CA SER A 193 14.98 -4.63 -5.70
C SER A 193 14.34 -3.59 -6.61
N ILE A 194 14.75 -2.33 -6.52
CA ILE A 194 14.29 -1.28 -7.44
C ILE A 194 14.81 -1.52 -8.86
N LYS A 195 16.08 -1.91 -9.03
CA LYS A 195 16.62 -2.32 -10.34
C LYS A 195 15.89 -3.53 -10.90
N TRP A 196 15.54 -4.50 -10.05
CA TRP A 196 14.72 -5.64 -10.42
C TRP A 196 13.33 -5.20 -10.89
N LEU A 197 12.68 -4.29 -10.16
CA LEU A 197 11.36 -3.77 -10.52
C LEU A 197 11.38 -3.12 -11.90
N LEU A 198 12.36 -2.27 -12.18
CA LEU A 198 12.52 -1.64 -13.49
C LEU A 198 12.68 -2.65 -14.62
N LYS A 199 13.47 -3.72 -14.40
CA LYS A 199 13.65 -4.80 -15.39
C LYS A 199 12.41 -5.66 -15.60
N LYS A 200 11.45 -5.64 -14.67
CA LYS A 200 10.18 -6.37 -14.77
C LYS A 200 9.08 -5.59 -15.48
N GLN A 201 9.36 -4.37 -15.93
CA GLN A 201 8.42 -3.63 -16.77
C GLN A 201 8.27 -4.34 -18.13
N ASN A 202 7.03 -4.54 -18.56
CA ASN A 202 6.72 -5.08 -19.87
C ASN A 202 7.02 -4.04 -20.96
N ASP A 203 7.11 -4.49 -22.22
CA ASP A 203 7.44 -3.61 -23.36
C ASP A 203 6.41 -2.48 -23.54
N ASN A 204 5.15 -2.72 -23.19
CA ASN A 204 4.08 -1.72 -23.21
C ASN A 204 4.05 -0.78 -22.00
N GLY A 205 5.07 -0.81 -21.13
CA GLY A 205 5.17 0.06 -19.96
C GLY A 205 4.45 -0.44 -18.70
N SER A 206 3.62 -1.48 -18.80
CA SER A 206 2.93 -2.05 -17.64
C SER A 206 3.84 -2.90 -16.75
N TRP A 207 3.36 -3.24 -15.55
CA TRP A 207 3.90 -4.33 -14.74
C TRP A 207 2.86 -5.41 -14.53
N GLY A 208 3.31 -6.63 -14.24
CA GLY A 208 2.44 -7.78 -13.99
C GLY A 208 2.46 -8.79 -15.14
N LYS A 209 1.63 -9.83 -15.01
CA LYS A 209 1.55 -10.93 -16.01
C LYS A 209 0.79 -10.47 -17.26
N ASN A 210 0.92 -11.24 -18.34
CA ASN A 210 0.07 -11.14 -19.54
C ASN A 210 -0.07 -9.72 -20.13
N ASN A 211 1.04 -9.00 -20.29
CA ASN A 211 1.07 -7.63 -20.81
C ASN A 211 0.37 -6.57 -19.93
N GLY A 212 0.24 -6.84 -18.63
CA GLY A 212 -0.08 -5.81 -17.64
C GLY A 212 -1.19 -6.20 -16.68
N ASP A 213 -1.04 -5.74 -15.44
CA ASP A 213 -2.04 -5.82 -14.39
C ASP A 213 -2.17 -4.43 -13.75
N ILE A 214 -3.38 -3.86 -13.74
CA ILE A 214 -3.62 -2.48 -13.27
C ILE A 214 -3.10 -2.30 -11.84
N THR A 215 -3.34 -3.28 -10.97
CA THR A 215 -2.89 -3.22 -9.57
C THR A 215 -1.37 -3.25 -9.50
N ALA A 216 -0.70 -4.12 -10.25
CA ALA A 216 0.76 -4.24 -10.27
C ALA A 216 1.42 -3.00 -10.86
N THR A 217 0.90 -2.45 -11.96
CA THR A 217 1.39 -1.21 -12.57
C THR A 217 1.25 -0.05 -11.60
N ALA A 218 0.06 0.18 -11.06
CA ALA A 218 -0.17 1.27 -10.11
C ALA A 218 0.68 1.12 -8.83
N GLN A 219 0.81 -0.09 -8.29
CA GLN A 219 1.70 -0.36 -7.15
C GLN A 219 3.17 -0.10 -7.47
N SER A 220 3.63 -0.43 -8.67
CA SER A 220 5.01 -0.18 -9.10
C SER A 220 5.29 1.31 -9.19
N LEU A 221 4.35 2.08 -9.75
CA LEU A 221 4.43 3.53 -9.81
C LEU A 221 4.44 4.18 -8.41
N ILE A 222 3.60 3.71 -7.49
CA ILE A 222 3.60 4.16 -6.08
C ILE A 222 4.94 3.86 -5.41
N THR A 223 5.47 2.64 -5.58
CA THR A 223 6.76 2.25 -5.02
C THR A 223 7.89 3.15 -5.53
N LEU A 224 7.94 3.42 -6.84
CA LEU A 224 8.94 4.30 -7.44
C LEU A 224 8.83 5.74 -6.94
N ALA A 225 7.60 6.26 -6.80
CA ALA A 225 7.37 7.59 -6.23
C ALA A 225 7.88 7.67 -4.79
N LEU A 226 7.56 6.68 -3.95
CA LEU A 226 8.02 6.64 -2.57
C LEU A 226 9.54 6.53 -2.48
N TYR A 227 10.16 5.70 -3.31
CA TYR A 227 11.60 5.48 -3.29
C TYR A 227 12.40 6.73 -3.68
N ILE A 228 11.94 7.49 -4.68
CA ILE A 228 12.63 8.71 -5.15
C ILE A 228 12.51 9.87 -4.15
N ASN A 229 11.49 9.85 -3.30
CA ASN A 229 11.25 10.87 -2.28
C ASN A 229 11.72 10.46 -0.87
N ALA A 230 12.37 9.30 -0.73
CA ALA A 230 12.89 8.78 0.54
C ALA A 230 14.38 9.12 0.72
#